data_AF-A0A3D0XS26-F1
#
_entry.id   AF-A0A3D0XS26-F1
#
_cell.length_a   1.000
_cell.length_b   1.000
_cell.length_c   1.000
_cell.angle_alpha   90.00
_cell.angle_beta   90.00
_cell.angle_gamma   90.00
#
_symmetry.space_group_name_H-M   'P 1'
#
loop_
_entity.id
_entity.type
_entity.pdbx_description
1 polymer ?
#
loop_
_entity_poly.entity_id
_entity_poly.type
_entity_poly.pdbx_seq_one_letter_code
_entity_poly.pdbx_strand_id
1 'polypeptide(L)'
;MSNWLEGHTDLPDHPKLLYCASLLKVDPDLLVGKLYRLWSWAINNRESGRFLSCELPLIAEKMRWKKRASSLIDALCAVAPGEQAGWLVKIADGYAIYNWEKY
;
A
#
# COMPACT_ATOMS: atom_id res chain seq x y z
N MET A 1 -23.48 4.66 -0.12
CA MET A 1 -22.82 5.91 0.30
C MET A 1 -21.35 5.77 -0.04
N SER A 2 -20.72 6.78 -0.63
CA SER A 2 -19.30 6.77 -0.98
C SER A 2 -18.49 7.42 0.15
N ASN A 3 -17.50 6.70 0.70
CA ASN A 3 -16.57 7.26 1.68
C ASN A 3 -15.57 8.20 0.98
N TRP A 4 -15.16 9.26 1.68
CA TRP A 4 -14.08 10.13 1.24
C TRP A 4 -12.72 9.48 1.56
N LEU A 5 -11.73 9.75 0.73
CA LEU A 5 -10.34 9.32 0.93
C LEU A 5 -9.44 10.54 0.72
N GLU A 6 -8.61 10.84 1.71
CA GLU A 6 -7.62 11.89 1.60
C GLU A 6 -6.52 11.51 0.59
N GLY A 7 -6.20 12.43 -0.31
CA GLY A 7 -5.13 12.28 -1.28
C GLY A 7 -4.06 13.34 -1.04
N HIS A 8 -2.85 12.90 -0.73
CA HIS A 8 -1.70 13.79 -0.60
C HIS A 8 -1.27 14.31 -1.97
N THR A 9 -1.12 15.63 -2.12
CA THR A 9 -0.78 16.28 -3.40
C THR A 9 0.63 15.95 -3.89
N ASP A 10 1.52 15.59 -2.97
CA ASP A 10 2.92 15.20 -3.21
C ASP A 10 3.09 13.68 -3.38
N LEU A 11 2.01 12.89 -3.33
CA LEU A 11 2.08 11.44 -3.43
C LEU A 11 2.87 10.94 -4.67
N PRO A 12 2.69 11.49 -5.90
CA PRO A 12 3.46 11.09 -7.08
C PRO A 12 4.98 11.24 -6.92
N ASP A 13 5.42 12.19 -6.10
CA ASP A 13 6.84 12.53 -5.91
C ASP A 13 7.37 12.09 -4.53
N HIS A 14 6.52 11.48 -3.70
CA HIS A 14 6.89 11.09 -2.33
C HIS A 14 8.00 10.03 -2.34
N PRO A 15 9.06 10.14 -1.50
CA PRO A 15 10.19 9.21 -1.48
C PRO A 15 9.80 7.74 -1.36
N LYS A 16 8.85 7.42 -0.46
CA LYS A 16 8.26 6.07 -0.36
C LYS A 16 7.64 5.55 -1.65
N LEU A 17 6.98 6.41 -2.43
CA LEU A 17 6.37 6.00 -3.70
C LEU A 17 7.47 5.66 -4.71
N LEU A 18 8.40 6.60 -4.93
CA LEU A 18 9.49 6.44 -5.89
C LEU A 18 10.36 5.22 -5.58
N TYR A 19 10.67 5.02 -4.30
CA TYR A 19 11.44 3.86 -3.85
C TYR A 19 10.68 2.55 -4.09
N CYS A 20 9.40 2.47 -3.70
CA CYS A 20 8.58 1.28 -3.93
C CYS A 20 8.41 0.97 -5.43
N ALA A 21 8.18 2.00 -6.26
CA ALA A 21 8.10 1.86 -7.71
C ALA A 21 9.40 1.32 -8.31
N SER A 22 10.56 1.78 -7.81
CA SER A 22 11.88 1.30 -8.23
C SER A 22 12.08 -0.19 -7.94
N LEU A 23 11.67 -0.66 -6.75
CA LEU A 23 11.77 -2.07 -6.35
C LEU A 23 10.89 -2.98 -7.22
N LEU A 24 9.70 -2.49 -7.55
CA LEU A 24 8.72 -3.21 -8.38
C LEU A 24 9.01 -3.13 -9.88
N LYS A 25 9.96 -2.27 -10.28
CA LYS A 25 10.28 -1.93 -11.67
C LYS A 25 9.03 -1.57 -12.45
N VAL A 26 8.30 -0.59 -11.94
CA VAL A 26 7.09 -0.03 -12.56
C VAL A 26 7.17 1.49 -12.59
N ASP A 27 6.34 2.07 -13.44
CA ASP A 27 6.09 3.49 -13.48
C ASP A 27 5.51 4.00 -12.14
N PRO A 28 5.99 5.13 -11.58
CA PRO A 28 5.46 5.69 -10.34
C PRO A 28 3.96 6.02 -10.39
N ASP A 29 3.45 6.56 -11.49
CA ASP A 29 2.03 6.92 -11.64
C ASP A 29 1.14 5.67 -11.65
N LEU A 30 1.67 4.56 -12.17
CA LEU A 30 1.02 3.27 -12.02
C LEU A 30 0.85 2.94 -10.53
N LEU A 31 1.91 3.08 -9.72
CA LEU A 31 1.87 2.75 -8.29
C LEU A 31 0.93 3.67 -7.50
N VAL A 32 0.83 4.96 -7.85
CA VAL A 32 -0.16 5.89 -7.29
C VAL A 32 -1.56 5.29 -7.40
N GLY A 33 -1.96 4.88 -8.61
CA GLY A 33 -3.26 4.24 -8.82
C GLY A 33 -3.43 2.91 -8.07
N LYS A 34 -2.35 2.16 -7.84
CA LYS A 34 -2.39 0.92 -7.04
C LYS A 34 -2.61 1.20 -5.55
N LEU A 35 -1.96 2.23 -4.99
CA LEU A 35 -2.16 2.64 -3.60
C LEU A 35 -3.59 3.13 -3.36
N TYR A 36 -4.12 3.96 -4.26
CA TYR A 36 -5.52 4.38 -4.18
C TYR A 36 -6.51 3.21 -4.18
N ARG A 37 -6.23 2.15 -4.95
CA ARG A 37 -7.04 0.92 -4.92
C ARG A 37 -6.98 0.21 -3.57
N LEU A 38 -5.79 0.11 -2.98
CA LEU A 38 -5.61 -0.49 -1.67
C LEU A 38 -6.37 0.31 -0.60
N TRP A 39 -6.15 1.62 -0.52
CA TRP A 39 -6.76 2.48 0.48
C TRP A 39 -8.27 2.55 0.33
N SER A 40 -8.77 2.72 -0.90
CA SER A 40 -10.21 2.72 -1.17
C SER A 40 -10.85 1.40 -0.75
N TRP A 41 -10.23 0.25 -1.04
CA TRP A 41 -10.73 -1.03 -0.55
C TRP A 41 -10.67 -1.13 0.98
N ALA A 42 -9.55 -0.76 1.60
CA ALA A 42 -9.36 -0.86 3.04
C ALA A 42 -10.38 -0.01 3.80
N ILE A 43 -10.62 1.25 3.40
CA ILE A 43 -11.60 2.13 4.04
C ILE A 43 -13.01 1.51 4.06
N ASN A 44 -13.35 0.74 3.03
CA ASN A 44 -14.68 0.13 2.92
C ASN A 44 -14.76 -1.28 3.53
N ASN A 45 -13.64 -1.93 3.85
CA ASN A 45 -13.62 -3.37 4.18
C ASN A 45 -12.76 -3.74 5.40
N ARG A 46 -11.97 -2.80 5.94
CA ARG A 46 -10.98 -3.03 7.00
C ARG A 46 -10.98 -1.88 7.99
N GLU A 47 -11.84 -1.96 8.99
CA GLU A 47 -11.93 -0.96 10.07
C GLU A 47 -10.58 -0.71 10.75
N SER A 48 -9.79 -1.77 10.98
CA SER A 48 -8.48 -1.67 11.63
C SER A 48 -7.31 -1.37 10.68
N GLY A 49 -7.53 -1.33 9.37
CA GLY A 49 -6.45 -1.17 8.38
C GLY A 49 -5.46 -2.34 8.33
N ARG A 50 -5.83 -3.50 8.89
CA ARG A 50 -4.98 -4.70 8.97
C ARG A 50 -5.47 -5.80 8.03
N PHE A 51 -4.55 -6.65 7.62
CA PHE A 51 -4.86 -7.87 6.88
C PHE A 51 -3.84 -8.97 7.18
N LEU A 52 -4.30 -10.21 7.16
CA LEU A 52 -3.53 -11.40 7.50
C LEU A 52 -2.54 -11.77 6.40
N SER A 53 -1.50 -12.51 6.77
CA SER A 53 -0.50 -13.02 5.83
C SER A 53 -1.09 -13.95 4.76
N CYS A 54 -2.19 -14.64 5.05
CA CYS A 54 -2.87 -15.47 4.05
C CYS A 54 -3.65 -14.65 3.00
N GLU A 55 -3.84 -13.35 3.22
CA GLU A 55 -4.65 -12.48 2.36
C GLU A 55 -3.86 -11.79 1.25
N LEU A 56 -2.55 -12.06 1.08
CA LEU A 56 -1.77 -11.39 0.03
C LEU A 56 -2.35 -11.58 -1.39
N PRO A 57 -2.91 -12.75 -1.76
CA PRO A 57 -3.60 -12.90 -3.04
C PRO A 57 -4.79 -11.95 -3.19
N LEU A 58 -5.58 -11.76 -2.11
CA LEU A 58 -6.70 -10.81 -2.09
C LEU A 58 -6.20 -9.38 -2.26
N ILE A 59 -5.14 -8.98 -1.55
CA ILE A 59 -4.55 -7.64 -1.67
C ILE A 59 -4.06 -7.39 -3.10
N ALA A 60 -3.34 -8.34 -3.69
CA ALA A 60 -2.89 -8.25 -5.07
C ALA A 60 -4.09 -8.12 -6.05
N GLU A 61 -5.17 -8.88 -5.83
CA GLU A 61 -6.39 -8.76 -6.63
C GLU A 61 -7.02 -7.36 -6.54
N LYS A 62 -7.20 -6.82 -5.32
CA LYS A 62 -7.83 -5.49 -5.12
C LYS A 62 -7.00 -4.36 -5.72
N MET A 63 -5.68 -4.45 -5.58
CA MET A 63 -4.74 -3.55 -6.24
C MET A 63 -4.66 -3.79 -7.76
N ARG A 64 -5.27 -4.85 -8.30
CA ARG A 64 -5.11 -5.30 -9.69
C ARG A 64 -3.64 -5.48 -10.07
N TRP A 65 -2.91 -6.13 -9.19
CA TRP A 65 -1.51 -6.48 -9.38
C TRP A 65 -1.41 -7.85 -10.04
N LYS A 66 -0.81 -7.90 -11.24
CA LYS A 66 -0.72 -9.13 -12.05
C LYS A 66 0.57 -9.91 -11.83
N LYS A 67 1.56 -9.33 -11.14
CA LYS A 67 2.81 -10.02 -10.78
C LYS A 67 2.64 -10.73 -9.43
N ARG A 68 3.72 -11.33 -8.91
CA ARG A 68 3.72 -12.04 -7.62
C ARG A 68 3.26 -11.13 -6.47
N ALA A 69 2.32 -11.61 -5.66
CA ALA A 69 1.77 -10.89 -4.53
C ALA A 69 2.82 -10.60 -3.44
N SER A 70 3.70 -11.57 -3.12
CA SER A 70 4.76 -11.35 -2.15
C SER A 70 5.67 -10.19 -2.54
N SER A 71 6.08 -10.10 -3.80
CA SER A 71 6.93 -9.00 -4.29
C SER A 71 6.26 -7.63 -4.16
N LEU A 72 4.93 -7.53 -4.32
CA LEU A 72 4.18 -6.31 -4.04
C LEU A 72 4.26 -5.93 -2.57
N ILE A 73 3.98 -6.88 -1.69
CA ILE A 73 3.92 -6.67 -0.25
C ILE A 73 5.30 -6.36 0.32
N ASP A 74 6.35 -7.05 -0.14
CA ASP A 74 7.73 -6.81 0.23
C ASP A 74 8.13 -5.37 -0.13
N ALA A 75 7.78 -4.89 -1.32
CA ALA A 75 8.06 -3.51 -1.75
C ALA A 75 7.25 -2.47 -0.97
N LEU A 76 5.98 -2.75 -0.66
CA LEU A 76 5.15 -1.87 0.16
C LEU A 76 5.64 -1.79 1.62
N CYS A 77 6.29 -2.84 2.13
CA CYS A 77 6.93 -2.83 3.45
C CYS A 77 8.31 -2.18 3.45
N ALA A 78 8.93 -2.00 2.28
CA ALA A 78 10.27 -1.48 2.19
C ALA A 78 10.33 -0.01 2.65
N VAL A 79 11.33 0.29 3.47
CA VAL A 79 11.54 1.63 4.02
C VAL A 79 12.47 2.41 3.09
N ALA A 80 11.99 3.51 2.54
CA ALA A 80 12.80 4.39 1.69
C ALA A 80 13.86 5.14 2.52
N PRO A 81 14.98 5.55 1.92
CA PRO A 81 15.96 6.38 2.62
C PRO A 81 15.33 7.65 3.21
N GLY A 82 15.57 7.90 4.50
CA GLY A 82 15.01 9.06 5.22
C GLY A 82 13.60 8.84 5.80
N GLU A 83 12.97 7.70 5.54
CA GLU A 83 11.62 7.37 6.03
C GLU A 83 11.67 6.46 7.26
N GLN A 84 10.62 6.52 8.09
CA GLN A 84 10.51 5.68 9.29
C GLN A 84 9.86 4.31 9.01
N ALA A 85 9.05 4.21 7.96
CA ALA A 85 8.31 3.01 7.60
C ALA A 85 7.94 3.01 6.11
N GLY A 86 7.63 1.83 5.57
CA GLY A 86 6.99 1.70 4.26
C GLY A 86 5.54 2.18 4.26
N TRP A 87 4.80 1.80 3.21
CA TRP A 87 3.35 1.97 3.13
C TRP A 87 2.61 0.96 4.02
N LEU A 88 3.23 -0.20 4.22
CA LEU A 88 2.77 -1.24 5.12
C LEU A 88 3.83 -1.49 6.19
N VAL A 89 3.38 -1.96 7.35
CA VAL A 89 4.23 -2.49 8.41
C VAL A 89 3.84 -3.93 8.71
N LYS A 90 4.85 -4.78 8.95
CA LYS A 90 4.62 -6.17 9.32
C LYS A 90 4.21 -6.24 10.79
N ILE A 91 3.19 -7.03 11.08
CA ILE A 91 2.69 -7.33 12.43
C ILE A 91 2.67 -8.85 12.64
N ALA A 92 2.29 -9.31 13.84
CA ALA A 92 2.43 -10.71 14.26
C ALA A 92 1.80 -11.72 13.28
N ASP A 93 0.63 -11.42 12.75
CA ASP A 93 -0.18 -12.31 11.90
C ASP A 93 -0.32 -11.82 10.44
N GLY A 94 0.28 -10.69 10.10
CA GLY A 94 0.08 -10.06 8.80
C GLY A 94 0.70 -8.68 8.68
N TYR A 95 -0.10 -7.74 8.22
CA TYR A 95 0.34 -6.40 7.85
C TYR A 95 -0.69 -5.35 8.28
N ALA A 96 -0.21 -4.14 8.56
CA ALA A 96 -1.04 -2.97 8.80
C ALA A 96 -0.66 -1.85 7.84
N ILE A 97 -1.65 -1.07 7.40
CA ILE A 97 -1.41 0.18 6.67
C ILE A 97 -0.77 1.18 7.63
N TYR A 98 0.37 1.75 7.23
CA TYR A 98 1.09 2.70 8.06
C TYR A 98 0.28 3.99 8.26
N ASN A 99 0.24 4.50 9.50
CA ASN A 99 -0.55 5.66 9.90
C ASN A 99 -2.07 5.54 9.63
N TRP A 100 -2.63 4.33 9.68
CA TRP A 100 -4.07 4.10 9.44
C TRP A 100 -5.01 5.01 10.23
N GLU A 101 -4.67 5.34 11.49
CA GLU A 101 -5.48 6.21 12.36
C GLU A 101 -5.64 7.64 11.84
N LYS A 102 -4.87 8.04 10.81
CA LYS A 102 -4.96 9.33 10.13
C LYS A 102 -5.84 9.32 8.88
N TYR A 103 -6.41 8.16 8.51
CA TYR A 103 -7.24 7.98 7.30
C TYR A 103 -8.74 7.88 7.63
#